data_AF-A0A7S2UT70-F1
#
_entry.id   AF-A0A7S2UT70-F1
#
_cell.length_a   1.000
_cell.length_b   1.000
_cell.length_c   1.000
_cell.angle_alpha   90.00
_cell.angle_beta   90.00
_cell.angle_gamma   90.00
#
_symmetry.space_group_name_H-M   'P 1'
#
loop_
_entity.id
_entity.type
_entity.pdbx_description
1 polymer ?
#
loop_
_entity_poly.entity_id
_entity_poly.type
_entity_poly.pdbx_seq_one_letter_code
_entity_poly.pdbx_strand_id
1 'polypeptide(L)'
;CQPYLPLDADPFLAPDGPFHPSTLNSVIFVLSAAMQTNTFAANYVGEPFMLPLRRNKSLFYSLLGLYSVIFLAATGSFEPVSDLLQLVTLPDEEFQNKFLMILGFDTLAVMVLEYVLHKLFVR
;
A
#
# COMPACT_ATOMS: atom_id res chain seq x y z
N CYS A 1 -35.68 -14.50 -6.75
CA CYS A 1 -34.27 -14.50 -7.18
C CYS A 1 -34.05 -13.26 -8.03
N GLN A 2 -33.45 -12.20 -7.49
CA GLN A 2 -33.10 -11.04 -8.30
C GLN A 2 -31.91 -11.40 -9.18
N PRO A 3 -31.96 -11.08 -10.49
CA PRO A 3 -30.89 -11.42 -11.41
C PRO A 3 -29.69 -10.56 -11.05
N TYR A 4 -28.51 -11.20 -11.05
CA TYR A 4 -27.22 -10.58 -10.89
C TYR A 4 -27.13 -9.29 -11.73
N LEU A 5 -26.57 -8.22 -11.17
CA LEU A 5 -26.27 -6.98 -11.89
C LEU A 5 -25.63 -7.34 -13.25
N PRO A 6 -26.16 -6.87 -14.40
CA PRO A 6 -25.55 -7.16 -15.68
C PRO A 6 -24.14 -6.55 -15.70
N LEU A 7 -23.13 -7.41 -15.63
CA LEU A 7 -21.69 -7.07 -15.75
C LEU A 7 -21.38 -6.34 -17.07
N ASP A 8 -22.32 -6.39 -18.00
CA ASP A 8 -22.33 -5.89 -19.36
C ASP A 8 -22.97 -4.49 -19.49
N ALA A 9 -23.44 -3.86 -18.40
CA ALA A 9 -23.95 -2.49 -18.43
C ALA A 9 -22.84 -1.42 -18.44
N ASP A 10 -21.67 -1.72 -17.88
CA ASP A 10 -20.51 -0.83 -17.88
C ASP A 10 -19.28 -1.59 -18.41
N PRO A 11 -18.77 -1.26 -19.61
CA PRO A 11 -17.60 -1.93 -20.18
C PRO A 11 -16.33 -1.76 -19.33
N PHE A 12 -16.29 -0.81 -18.39
CA PHE A 12 -15.17 -0.62 -17.46
C PHE A 12 -15.22 -1.58 -16.26
N LEU A 13 -16.34 -2.25 -16.01
CA LEU A 13 -16.49 -3.27 -14.97
C LEU A 13 -16.30 -4.70 -15.49
N ALA A 14 -16.19 -4.86 -16.82
CA ALA A 14 -15.90 -6.15 -17.43
C ALA A 14 -14.46 -6.59 -17.09
N PRO A 15 -14.21 -7.90 -16.86
CA PRO A 15 -12.87 -8.41 -16.56
C PRO A 15 -11.81 -8.05 -17.62
N ASP A 16 -12.21 -8.03 -18.90
CA ASP A 16 -11.35 -7.67 -20.04
C ASP A 16 -11.63 -6.23 -20.53
N GLY A 17 -12.26 -5.40 -19.69
CA GLY A 17 -12.54 -4.00 -19.97
C GLY A 17 -11.26 -3.15 -20.05
N PRO A 18 -11.29 -2.01 -20.75
CA PRO A 18 -10.17 -1.08 -20.75
C PRO A 18 -9.96 -0.49 -19.35
N PHE A 19 -8.71 -0.25 -18.97
CA PHE A 19 -8.38 0.40 -17.70
C PHE A 19 -9.02 1.79 -17.63
N HIS A 20 -9.74 2.05 -16.54
CA HIS A 20 -10.35 3.33 -16.24
C HIS A 20 -9.92 3.80 -14.83
N PRO A 21 -9.26 4.97 -14.71
CA PRO A 21 -8.90 5.52 -13.40
C PRO A 21 -10.15 5.74 -12.54
N SER A 22 -10.13 5.25 -11.31
CA SER A 22 -11.22 5.46 -10.35
C SER A 22 -10.65 5.61 -8.95
N THR A 23 -11.40 6.25 -8.06
CA THR A 23 -11.04 6.37 -6.64
C THR A 23 -10.78 5.00 -6.02
N LEU A 24 -11.59 3.99 -6.36
CA LEU A 24 -11.40 2.62 -5.87
C LEU A 24 -10.07 2.05 -6.35
N ASN A 25 -9.77 2.17 -7.64
CA ASN A 25 -8.50 1.67 -8.21
C ASN A 25 -7.29 2.32 -7.53
N SER A 26 -7.33 3.63 -7.32
CA SER A 26 -6.25 4.36 -6.65
C SER A 26 -6.09 3.95 -5.18
N VAL A 27 -7.19 3.83 -4.43
CA VAL A 27 -7.16 3.40 -3.03
C VAL A 27 -6.63 1.98 -2.90
N ILE A 28 -7.13 1.04 -3.70
CA ILE A 28 -6.69 -0.36 -3.66
C ILE A 28 -5.24 -0.50 -4.12
N PHE A 29 -4.81 0.25 -5.13
CA PHE A 29 -3.41 0.27 -5.55
C PHE A 29 -2.48 0.73 -4.43
N VAL A 30 -2.75 1.89 -3.83
CA VAL A 30 -1.91 2.44 -2.75
C VAL A 30 -1.92 1.55 -1.51
N LEU A 31 -3.10 1.02 -1.13
CA LEU A 31 -3.24 0.08 -0.03
C LEU A 31 -2.44 -1.20 -0.28
N SER A 32 -2.56 -1.79 -1.46
CA SER A 32 -1.84 -3.02 -1.81
C SER A 32 -0.33 -2.78 -1.86
N ALA A 33 0.12 -1.63 -2.35
CA ALA A 33 1.54 -1.25 -2.36
C ALA A 33 2.08 -1.09 -0.93
N ALA A 34 1.31 -0.48 -0.03
CA ALA A 34 1.65 -0.36 1.39
C ALA A 34 1.75 -1.74 2.05
N MET A 35 0.75 -2.60 1.86
CA MET A 35 0.74 -3.96 2.41
C MET A 35 1.93 -4.81 1.91
N GLN A 36 2.27 -4.72 0.62
CA GLN A 36 3.44 -5.41 0.06
C GLN A 36 4.75 -4.90 0.68
N THR A 37 4.87 -3.57 0.85
CA THR A 37 6.03 -2.95 1.47
C THR A 37 6.16 -3.34 2.95
N ASN A 38 5.04 -3.35 3.69
CA ASN A 38 4.94 -3.78 5.08
C ASN A 38 5.33 -5.25 5.22
N THR A 39 4.81 -6.11 4.35
CA THR A 39 5.13 -7.53 4.33
C THR A 39 6.63 -7.74 4.12
N PHE A 40 7.22 -7.06 3.14
CA PHE A 40 8.66 -7.16 2.92
C PHE A 40 9.46 -6.68 4.13
N ALA A 41 9.08 -5.54 4.72
CA ALA A 41 9.79 -4.96 5.84
C ALA A 41 9.72 -5.80 7.12
N ALA A 42 8.53 -6.34 7.44
CA ALA A 42 8.32 -7.17 8.62
C ALA A 42 8.99 -8.55 8.48
N ASN A 43 8.97 -9.14 7.29
CA ASN A 43 9.59 -10.45 7.05
C ASN A 43 11.10 -10.39 6.81
N TYR A 44 11.71 -9.19 6.81
CA TYR A 44 13.15 -9.07 6.64
C TYR A 44 13.90 -9.46 7.92
N VAL A 45 14.18 -10.75 8.05
CA VAL A 45 14.94 -11.33 9.16
C VAL A 45 16.44 -11.11 8.91
N GLY A 46 17.11 -10.35 9.77
CA GLY A 46 18.55 -10.04 9.65
C GLY A 46 19.47 -11.24 9.93
N GLU A 47 20.41 -11.05 10.86
CA GLU A 47 21.40 -12.08 11.24
C GLU A 47 20.72 -13.39 11.69
N PRO A 48 21.34 -14.57 11.49
CA PRO A 48 22.73 -14.80 11.07
C PRO A 48 22.94 -14.96 9.55
N PHE A 49 21.88 -14.98 8.74
CA PHE A 49 21.97 -15.30 7.31
C PHE A 49 21.81 -14.09 6.39
N MET A 50 21.24 -12.98 6.88
CA MET A 50 21.14 -11.73 6.14
C MET A 50 21.73 -10.57 6.95
N LEU A 51 22.21 -9.55 6.24
CA LEU A 51 22.71 -8.34 6.88
C LEU A 51 21.54 -7.56 7.51
N PRO A 52 21.63 -7.04 8.74
CA PRO A 52 20.57 -6.21 9.31
C PRO A 52 20.16 -5.08 8.39
N LEU A 53 18.86 -4.79 8.31
CA LEU A 53 18.30 -3.83 7.35
C LEU A 53 19.00 -2.47 7.38
N ARG A 54 19.35 -1.98 8.57
CA ARG A 54 20.07 -0.70 8.76
C ARG A 54 21.50 -0.69 8.22
N ARG A 55 22.14 -1.86 8.10
CA ARG A 55 23.49 -2.01 7.53
C ARG A 55 23.43 -2.19 6.00
N ASN A 56 22.34 -2.71 5.46
CA ASN A 56 22.10 -2.75 4.02
C ASN A 56 21.55 -1.40 3.53
N LYS A 57 22.45 -0.43 3.31
CA LYS A 57 22.07 0.94 2.91
C LYS A 57 21.19 0.97 1.64
N SER A 58 21.52 0.15 0.64
CA SER A 58 20.75 0.10 -0.61
C SER A 58 19.29 -0.25 -0.31
N LEU A 59 19.08 -1.37 0.39
CA LEU A 59 17.73 -1.84 0.70
C LEU A 59 16.98 -0.89 1.64
N PHE A 60 17.66 -0.31 2.62
CA PHE A 60 17.08 0.67 3.54
C PHE A 60 16.56 1.90 2.79
N TYR A 61 17.36 2.48 1.88
CA TYR A 61 16.92 3.62 1.09
C TYR A 61 15.84 3.26 0.07
N SER A 62 15.85 2.05 -0.50
CA SER A 62 14.76 1.57 -1.35
C SER A 62 13.44 1.49 -0.58
N LEU A 63 13.44 0.92 0.63
CA LEU A 63 12.27 0.87 1.49
C LEU A 63 11.77 2.27 1.88
N LEU A 64 12.69 3.16 2.26
CA LEU A 64 12.34 4.54 2.56
C LEU A 64 11.73 5.25 1.35
N GLY A 65 12.28 5.03 0.15
CA GLY A 65 11.74 5.52 -1.10
C GLY A 65 10.33 5.00 -1.39
N LEU A 66 10.09 3.69 -1.20
CA LEU A 66 8.77 3.08 -1.36
C LEU A 66 7.74 3.71 -0.43
N TYR A 67 8.05 3.82 0.87
CA TYR A 67 7.15 4.50 1.82
C TYR A 67 6.91 5.96 1.46
N SER A 68 7.93 6.65 0.92
CA SER A 68 7.80 8.03 0.47
C SER A 68 6.85 8.16 -0.72
N VAL A 69 6.96 7.27 -1.71
CA VAL A 69 6.05 7.23 -2.87
C VAL A 69 4.62 6.89 -2.44
N ILE A 70 4.45 5.91 -1.55
CA ILE A 70 3.13 5.55 -0.98
C ILE A 70 2.52 6.75 -0.26
N PHE A 71 3.31 7.45 0.55
CA PHE A 71 2.85 8.64 1.26
C PHE A 71 2.43 9.75 0.29
N LEU A 72 3.27 10.09 -0.70
CA LEU A 72 2.96 11.10 -1.71
C LEU A 72 1.71 10.74 -2.54
N ALA A 73 1.54 9.45 -2.86
CA ALA A 73 0.37 8.93 -3.56
C ALA A 73 -0.90 9.03 -2.69
N ALA A 74 -0.81 8.72 -1.40
CA ALA A 74 -1.94 8.81 -0.47
C ALA A 74 -2.33 10.26 -0.16
N THR A 75 -1.37 11.17 -0.05
CA THR A 75 -1.62 12.60 0.19
C THR A 75 -1.96 13.38 -1.08
N GLY A 76 -1.72 12.81 -2.27
CA GLY A 76 -1.94 13.50 -3.55
C GLY A 76 -1.12 14.78 -3.71
N SER A 77 -0.06 14.96 -2.92
CA SER A 77 0.66 16.25 -2.82
C SER A 77 1.70 16.45 -3.92
N PHE A 78 1.94 15.43 -4.76
CA PHE A 78 2.91 15.48 -5.84
C PHE A 78 2.31 14.94 -7.14
N GLU A 79 1.95 15.86 -8.01
CA GLU A 79 1.27 15.62 -9.29
C GLU A 79 2.03 14.62 -10.20
N PRO A 80 3.37 14.69 -10.36
CA PRO A 80 4.08 13.75 -11.25
C PRO A 80 3.96 12.28 -10.85
N VAL A 81 3.86 11.99 -9.54
CA VAL A 81 3.62 10.61 -9.06
C VAL A 81 2.18 10.19 -9.32
N SER A 82 1.23 11.11 -9.13
CA SER A 82 -0.19 10.85 -9.36
C SER A 82 -0.47 10.59 -10.84
N ASP A 83 0.12 11.37 -11.74
CA ASP A 83 -0.02 11.20 -13.18
C ASP A 83 0.63 9.90 -13.67
N LEU A 84 1.86 9.62 -13.22
CA LEU A 84 2.60 8.41 -13.60
C LEU A 84 1.84 7.14 -13.21
N LEU A 85 1.17 7.16 -12.06
CA LEU A 85 0.45 6.02 -11.50
C LEU A 85 -1.06 6.05 -11.83
N GLN A 86 -1.51 7.03 -12.62
CA GLN A 86 -2.91 7.26 -12.99
C GLN A 86 -3.85 7.27 -11.77
N LEU A 87 -3.43 7.96 -10.71
CA LEU A 87 -4.18 8.09 -9.47
C LEU A 87 -5.22 9.19 -9.59
N VAL A 88 -6.43 8.87 -9.15
CA VAL A 88 -7.55 9.82 -9.06
C VAL A 88 -7.46 10.53 -7.71
N THR A 89 -7.70 11.84 -7.72
CA THR A 89 -7.82 12.64 -6.50
C THR A 89 -8.87 12.04 -5.57
N LEU A 90 -8.53 11.88 -4.30
CA LEU A 90 -9.47 11.39 -3.30
C LEU A 90 -10.61 12.42 -3.11
N PRO A 91 -11.85 11.94 -2.91
CA PRO A 91 -13.06 12.76 -3.03
C PRO A 91 -13.15 13.91 -2.03
N ASP A 92 -12.66 13.70 -0.81
CA ASP A 92 -12.75 14.65 0.29
C ASP A 92 -11.59 14.46 1.29
N GLU A 93 -11.24 15.54 1.99
CA GLU A 93 -10.15 15.55 2.96
C GLU A 93 -10.41 14.58 4.13
N GLU A 94 -11.67 14.41 4.53
CA GLU A 94 -12.05 13.43 5.55
C GLU A 94 -11.77 11.99 5.09
N PHE A 95 -12.13 11.64 3.85
CA PHE A 95 -11.80 10.36 3.25
C PHE A 95 -10.28 10.14 3.20
N GLN A 96 -9.52 11.14 2.74
CA GLN A 96 -8.06 11.06 2.67
C GLN A 96 -7.44 10.84 4.06
N ASN A 97 -7.88 11.58 5.07
CA ASN A 97 -7.39 11.43 6.44
C ASN A 97 -7.71 10.04 7.00
N LYS A 98 -8.92 9.52 6.77
CA LYS A 98 -9.27 8.14 7.15
C LYS A 98 -8.39 7.12 6.44
N PHE A 99 -8.12 7.32 5.15
CA PHE A 99 -7.27 6.43 4.38
C PHE A 99 -5.83 6.42 4.91
N LEU A 100 -5.26 7.59 5.20
CA LEU A 100 -3.94 7.72 5.83
C LEU A 100 -3.89 7.04 7.22
N MET A 101 -4.96 7.18 8.01
CA MET A 101 -5.06 6.48 9.30
C MET A 101 -5.08 4.96 9.14
N ILE A 102 -5.78 4.44 8.13
CA ILE A 102 -5.80 3.00 7.83
C ILE A 102 -4.41 2.51 7.43
N LEU A 103 -3.72 3.23 6.53
CA LEU A 103 -2.35 2.88 6.11
C LEU A 103 -1.35 2.92 7.27
N GLY A 104 -1.45 3.94 8.13
CA GLY A 104 -0.63 4.08 9.32
C GLY A 104 -0.90 2.97 10.34
N PHE A 105 -2.18 2.65 10.57
CA PHE A 105 -2.60 1.57 11.45
C PHE A 105 -2.13 0.20 10.95
N ASP A 106 -2.29 -0.11 9.66
CA ASP A 106 -1.82 -1.37 9.06
C ASP A 106 -0.31 -1.55 9.25
N THR A 107 0.46 -0.51 8.89
CA THR A 107 1.92 -0.49 9.04
C THR A 107 2.33 -0.71 10.49
N LEU A 108 1.70 0.00 11.43
CA LEU A 108 2.03 -0.13 12.86
C LEU A 108 1.63 -1.51 13.40
N ALA A 109 0.43 -1.99 13.06
CA ALA A 109 -0.10 -3.25 13.56
C ALA A 109 0.79 -4.43 13.16
N VAL A 110 1.20 -4.51 11.89
CA VAL A 110 2.07 -5.59 11.39
C VAL A 110 3.45 -5.52 12.06
N MET A 111 4.03 -4.33 12.19
CA MET A 111 5.35 -4.16 12.82
C MET A 111 5.34 -4.50 14.32
N VAL A 112 4.30 -4.08 15.04
CA VAL A 112 4.13 -4.41 16.46
C VAL A 112 3.90 -5.91 16.63
N LEU A 113 3.06 -6.52 15.79
CA LEU A 113 2.81 -7.95 15.82
C LEU A 113 4.10 -8.73 15.61
N GLU A 114 4.88 -8.41 14.58
CA GLU A 114 6.17 -9.04 14.32
C GLU A 114 7.12 -8.87 15.51
N TYR A 115 7.25 -7.66 16.05
CA TYR A 115 8.10 -7.41 17.22
C TYR A 115 7.69 -8.26 18.43
N VAL A 116 6.39 -8.35 18.72
CA VAL A 116 5.85 -9.13 19.84
C VAL A 116 6.08 -10.62 19.61
N LEU A 117 5.77 -11.14 18.43
CA LEU A 117 5.95 -12.55 18.09
C LEU A 117 7.43 -12.94 18.13
N HIS A 118 8.30 -12.13 17.53
CA HIS A 118 9.73 -12.35 17.57
C HIS A 118 10.24 -12.42 19.01
N LYS A 119 9.85 -11.46 19.87
CA LYS A 119 10.28 -11.44 21.28
C LYS A 119 9.74 -12.60 22.11
N LEU A 120 8.56 -13.13 21.78
CA LEU A 120 7.94 -14.24 22.51
C LEU A 120 8.49 -15.60 22.09
N PHE A 121 8.71 -15.82 20.78
CA PHE A 121 9.02 -17.13 20.22
C PHE A 121 10.48 -17.30 19.80
N VAL A 122 11.17 -16.22 19.43
CA VAL A 122 12.59 -16.22 19.06
C VAL A 122 13.37 -15.68 20.25
N ARG A 123 13.89 -16.61 21.07
CA ARG A 123 14.71 -16.31 22.26
C ARG A 123 16.18 -16.19 21.90
#